data_AF-A0A2E7G1H6-F1
#
_entry.id   AF-A0A2E7G1H6-F1
#
_cell.length_a   1.000
_cell.length_b   1.000
_cell.length_c   1.000
_cell.angle_alpha   90.00
_cell.angle_beta   90.00
_cell.angle_gamma   90.00
#
_symmetry.space_group_name_H-M   'P 1'
#
loop_
_entity.id
_entity.type
_entity.pdbx_description
1 polymer ?
#
loop_
_entity_poly.entity_id
_entity_poly.type
_entity_poly.pdbx_seq_one_letter_code
_entity_poly.pdbx_strand_id
1 'polypeptide(L)'
;MNGRLQTIDEVVECYSVASNRFKSRIYLAIGCLFLIFAGIGVVVPGWPTVSWAVPAAFLFSLSNEKLFRYTLTNRFFGEKLFDYYATGKTLPFHVKIIIMMMIGLMSTISAYFVWFVSTKGEGVLLNPSSWTGADQYALGAITILFVGLSGILYVSIRVKTRDVVT
;
A
#
# COMPACT_ATOMS: atom_id res chain seq x y z
N MET A 1 -10.99 23.14 4.74
CA MET A 1 -10.16 23.41 5.92
C MET A 1 -8.71 23.45 5.44
N ASN A 2 -8.18 24.65 5.20
CA ASN A 2 -6.88 24.88 4.53
C ASN A 2 -5.73 25.16 5.53
N GLY A 3 -5.67 24.41 6.61
CA GLY A 3 -4.55 24.46 7.56
C GLY A 3 -4.05 23.05 7.80
N ARG A 4 -2.75 22.80 7.58
CA ARG A 4 -2.08 21.59 8.06
C ARG A 4 -2.24 21.55 9.58
N LEU A 5 -2.70 20.41 10.13
CA LEU A 5 -2.80 20.24 11.58
C LEU A 5 -1.40 20.25 12.17
N GLN A 6 -1.17 21.06 13.20
CA GLN A 6 0.17 21.32 13.74
C GLN A 6 0.52 20.39 14.89
N THR A 7 -0.49 19.88 15.60
CA THR A 7 -0.29 19.06 16.80
C THR A 7 -0.92 17.68 16.67
N ILE A 8 -0.35 16.71 17.41
CA ILE A 8 -0.90 15.35 17.46
C ILE A 8 -2.31 15.37 18.07
N ASP A 9 -2.55 16.25 19.04
CA ASP A 9 -3.86 16.39 19.70
C ASP A 9 -4.94 16.84 18.70
N GLU A 10 -4.65 17.81 17.82
CA GLU A 10 -5.57 18.21 16.74
C GLU A 10 -5.89 17.08 15.77
N VAL A 11 -4.88 16.27 15.40
CA VAL A 11 -5.05 15.10 14.52
C VAL A 11 -5.92 14.05 15.20
N VAL A 12 -5.67 13.79 16.47
CA VAL A 12 -6.44 12.84 17.27
C VAL A 12 -7.87 13.32 17.42
N GLU A 13 -8.12 14.58 17.74
CA GLU A 13 -9.47 15.13 17.88
C GLU A 13 -10.26 15.11 16.56
N CYS A 14 -9.61 15.42 15.43
CA CYS A 14 -10.25 15.38 14.12
C CYS A 14 -10.59 13.96 13.62
N TYR A 15 -9.75 12.97 13.91
CA TYR A 15 -9.85 11.63 13.31
C TYR A 15 -10.22 10.50 14.28
N SER A 16 -10.17 10.75 15.60
CA SER A 16 -10.60 9.77 16.58
C SER A 16 -12.12 9.74 16.65
N VAL A 17 -12.68 8.57 16.37
CA VAL A 17 -14.12 8.34 16.46
C VAL A 17 -14.31 7.20 17.44
N ALA A 18 -14.83 7.52 18.62
CA ALA A 18 -15.16 6.51 19.62
C ALA A 18 -16.31 5.64 19.10
N SER A 19 -16.00 4.39 18.70
CA SER A 19 -17.01 3.41 18.31
C SER A 19 -17.48 2.56 19.50
N ASN A 20 -18.62 1.87 19.33
CA ASN A 20 -19.16 0.95 20.33
C ASN A 20 -18.10 -0.07 20.80
N ARG A 21 -18.06 -0.38 22.10
CA ARG A 21 -17.05 -1.23 22.79
C ARG A 21 -16.74 -2.54 22.04
N PHE A 22 -17.73 -3.16 21.42
CA PHE A 22 -17.56 -4.41 20.68
C PHE A 22 -16.84 -4.21 19.33
N LYS A 23 -17.26 -3.21 18.53
CA LYS A 23 -16.63 -2.89 17.24
C LYS A 23 -15.21 -2.36 17.43
N SER A 24 -15.00 -1.53 18.45
CA SER A 24 -13.68 -1.05 18.85
C SER A 24 -12.69 -2.20 19.11
N ARG A 25 -13.13 -3.29 19.76
CA ARG A 25 -12.27 -4.44 20.05
C ARG A 25 -11.84 -5.22 18.81
N ILE A 26 -12.72 -5.33 17.80
CA ILE A 26 -12.42 -5.96 16.51
C ILE A 26 -11.41 -5.11 15.74
N TYR A 27 -11.65 -3.80 15.63
CA TYR A 27 -10.72 -2.89 14.98
C TYR A 27 -9.36 -2.85 15.67
N LEU A 28 -9.33 -2.95 17.00
CA LEU A 28 -8.10 -3.06 17.77
C LEU A 28 -7.32 -4.33 17.41
N ALA A 29 -7.98 -5.49 17.38
CA ALA A 29 -7.32 -6.75 17.05
C ALA A 29 -6.73 -6.75 15.63
N ILE A 30 -7.51 -6.26 14.66
CA ILE A 30 -7.06 -6.13 13.26
C ILE A 30 -5.94 -5.08 13.14
N GLY A 31 -6.05 -3.94 13.84
CA GLY A 31 -5.02 -2.91 13.86
C GLY A 31 -3.71 -3.42 14.45
N CYS A 32 -3.77 -4.21 15.53
CA CYS A 32 -2.59 -4.87 16.11
C CYS A 32 -1.94 -5.84 15.14
N LEU A 33 -2.72 -6.62 14.38
CA LEU A 33 -2.18 -7.52 13.37
C LEU A 33 -1.37 -6.75 12.32
N PHE A 34 -1.91 -5.65 11.79
CA PHE A 34 -1.18 -4.80 10.84
C PHE A 34 0.04 -4.11 11.47
N LEU A 35 -0.06 -3.72 12.74
CA LEU A 35 1.07 -3.15 13.48
C LEU A 35 2.22 -4.15 13.64
N ILE A 36 1.92 -5.44 13.85
CA ILE A 36 2.93 -6.50 13.90
C ILE A 36 3.65 -6.61 12.54
N PHE A 37 2.92 -6.61 11.42
CA PHE A 37 3.54 -6.61 10.09
C PHE A 37 4.37 -5.36 9.81
N ALA A 38 3.92 -4.19 10.28
CA ALA A 38 4.71 -2.97 10.23
C ALA A 38 5.99 -3.09 11.06
N GLY A 39 5.93 -3.74 12.23
CA GLY A 39 7.08 -3.99 13.09
C GLY A 39 8.10 -4.94 12.46
N ILE A 40 7.64 -6.03 11.82
CA ILE A 40 8.53 -6.98 11.13
C ILE A 40 9.35 -6.27 10.05
N GLY A 41 8.73 -5.36 9.29
CA GLY A 41 9.45 -4.64 8.25
C GLY A 41 10.50 -3.66 8.76
N VAL A 42 10.51 -3.30 10.04
CA VAL A 42 11.60 -2.51 10.63
C VAL A 42 12.88 -3.34 10.66
N VAL A 43 12.74 -4.67 10.81
CA VAL A 43 13.85 -5.62 10.83
C VAL A 43 14.21 -6.08 9.41
N VAL A 44 13.21 -6.26 8.53
CA VAL A 44 13.41 -6.76 7.16
C VAL A 44 13.62 -5.59 6.17
N PRO A 45 14.84 -5.39 5.63
CA PRO A 45 15.08 -4.34 4.65
C PRO A 45 14.26 -4.58 3.37
N GLY A 46 13.65 -3.52 2.82
CA GLY A 46 12.80 -3.58 1.64
C GLY A 46 11.32 -3.86 1.92
N TRP A 47 10.93 -4.16 3.16
CA TRP A 47 9.53 -4.33 3.52
C TRP A 47 8.83 -2.97 3.72
N PRO A 48 7.61 -2.77 3.18
CA PRO A 48 6.92 -1.48 3.26
C PRO A 48 6.24 -1.26 4.62
N THR A 49 7.04 -0.93 5.65
CA THR A 49 6.58 -0.71 7.04
C THR A 49 5.47 0.34 7.15
N VAL A 50 5.66 1.50 6.50
CA VAL A 50 4.71 2.61 6.54
C VAL A 50 3.37 2.23 5.91
N SER A 51 3.38 1.45 4.84
CA SER A 51 2.15 0.99 4.16
C SER A 51 1.27 0.13 5.06
N TRP A 52 1.86 -0.66 5.98
CA TRP A 52 1.13 -1.43 6.99
C TRP A 52 0.74 -0.59 8.21
N ALA A 53 1.56 0.40 8.57
CA ALA A 53 1.28 1.28 9.70
C ALA A 53 0.09 2.22 9.46
N VAL A 54 -0.13 2.68 8.23
CA VAL A 54 -1.25 3.57 7.87
C VAL A 54 -2.62 2.95 8.17
N PRO A 55 -2.98 1.75 7.65
CA PRO A 55 -4.24 1.11 7.98
C PRO A 55 -4.33 0.71 9.46
N ALA A 56 -3.21 0.35 10.10
CA ALA A 56 -3.18 0.10 11.54
C ALA A 56 -3.61 1.34 12.34
N ALA A 57 -3.03 2.50 12.03
CA ALA A 57 -3.39 3.77 12.67
C ALA A 57 -4.83 4.19 12.38
N PHE A 58 -5.33 3.96 11.15
CA PHE A 58 -6.74 4.19 10.83
C PHE A 58 -7.68 3.34 11.69
N LEU A 59 -7.35 2.06 11.90
CA LEU A 59 -8.13 1.17 12.77
C LEU A 59 -8.03 1.58 14.24
N PHE A 60 -6.88 2.09 14.69
CA PHE A 60 -6.72 2.64 16.03
C PHE A 60 -7.52 3.93 16.23
N SER A 61 -7.62 4.78 15.21
CA SER A 61 -8.44 6.01 15.29
C SER A 61 -9.93 5.69 15.49
N LEU A 62 -10.41 4.52 15.03
CA LEU A 62 -11.79 4.05 15.21
C LEU A 62 -12.03 3.27 16.51
N SER A 63 -10.96 2.84 17.19
CA SER A 63 -11.06 1.95 18.36
C SER A 63 -10.60 2.59 19.66
N ASN A 64 -9.40 3.14 19.70
CA ASN A 64 -8.78 3.64 20.92
C ASN A 64 -7.81 4.80 20.64
N GLU A 65 -8.19 5.97 21.15
CA GLU A 65 -7.44 7.21 21.05
C GLU A 65 -5.99 7.08 21.56
N LYS A 66 -5.76 6.40 22.68
CA LYS A 66 -4.43 6.25 23.27
C LYS A 66 -3.48 5.46 22.37
N LEU A 67 -3.99 4.40 21.72
CA LEU A 67 -3.19 3.62 20.78
C LEU A 67 -2.95 4.38 19.47
N PHE A 68 -3.93 5.15 19.02
CA PHE A 68 -3.75 6.02 17.86
C PHE A 68 -2.63 7.03 18.12
N ARG A 69 -2.68 7.72 19.27
CA ARG A 69 -1.62 8.64 19.70
C ARG A 69 -0.26 7.95 19.78
N TYR A 70 -0.19 6.76 20.39
CA TYR A 70 1.05 5.98 20.49
C TYR A 70 1.66 5.64 19.12
N THR A 71 0.80 5.35 18.14
CA THR A 71 1.22 5.01 16.77
C THR A 71 1.78 6.25 16.05
N LEU A 72 1.21 7.43 16.30
CA LEU A 72 1.67 8.71 15.76
C LEU A 72 2.98 9.21 16.41
N THR A 73 3.24 8.88 17.68
CA THR A 73 4.45 9.30 18.39
C THR A 73 5.65 8.36 18.21
N ASN A 74 5.46 7.21 17.57
CA ASN A 74 6.50 6.19 17.45
C ASN A 74 7.68 6.63 16.55
N ARG A 75 8.92 6.35 16.97
CA ARG A 75 10.15 6.81 16.27
C ARG A 75 10.36 6.29 14.84
N PHE A 76 9.74 5.16 14.48
CA PHE A 76 10.01 4.49 13.21
C PHE A 76 9.14 4.99 12.06
N PHE A 77 7.84 5.17 12.30
CA PHE A 77 6.87 5.56 11.27
C PHE A 77 5.95 6.70 11.70
N GLY A 78 6.01 7.13 12.97
CA GLY A 78 5.11 8.12 13.56
C GLY A 78 5.16 9.46 12.86
N GLU A 79 6.36 9.98 12.56
CA GLU A 79 6.54 11.23 11.81
C GLU A 79 5.85 11.19 10.43
N LYS A 80 6.03 10.10 9.68
CA LYS A 80 5.42 9.93 8.35
C LYS A 80 3.90 9.78 8.44
N LEU A 81 3.41 9.09 9.47
CA LEU A 81 1.99 8.96 9.74
C LEU A 81 1.36 10.30 10.13
N PHE A 82 2.00 11.03 11.04
CA PHE A 82 1.57 12.36 11.45
C PHE A 82 1.46 13.28 10.24
N ASP A 83 2.49 13.35 9.40
CA ASP A 83 2.47 14.16 8.18
C ASP A 83 1.39 13.73 7.18
N TYR A 84 1.08 12.44 7.11
CA TYR A 84 -0.01 11.92 6.31
C TYR A 84 -1.38 12.44 6.80
N TYR A 85 -1.66 12.33 8.10
CA TYR A 85 -2.94 12.79 8.66
C TYR A 85 -3.04 14.32 8.76
N ALA A 86 -1.96 15.00 9.11
CA ALA A 86 -1.87 16.45 9.25
C ALA A 86 -2.16 17.19 7.94
N THR A 87 -1.90 16.54 6.80
CA THR A 87 -2.08 17.14 5.46
C THR A 87 -3.28 16.55 4.72
N GLY A 88 -4.22 15.96 5.46
CA GLY A 88 -5.49 15.47 4.88
C GLY A 88 -5.33 14.24 4.00
N LYS A 89 -4.45 13.29 4.37
CA LYS A 89 -4.28 11.98 3.70
C LYS A 89 -3.69 12.06 2.28
N THR A 90 -2.88 13.08 2.02
CA THR A 90 -2.19 13.25 0.72
C THR A 90 -0.84 12.53 0.72
N LEU A 91 -0.44 11.97 -0.42
CA LEU A 91 0.88 11.31 -0.56
C LEU A 91 1.87 12.22 -1.31
N PRO A 92 3.17 12.21 -0.96
CA PRO A 92 4.19 12.91 -1.74
C PRO A 92 4.38 12.24 -3.12
N PHE A 93 4.74 13.04 -4.12
CA PHE A 93 4.89 12.59 -5.52
C PHE A 93 5.84 11.39 -5.70
N HIS A 94 6.98 11.40 -5.01
CA HIS A 94 7.95 10.30 -5.02
C HIS A 94 7.33 8.96 -4.59
N VAL A 95 6.47 8.96 -3.57
CA VAL A 95 5.81 7.73 -3.09
C VAL A 95 4.78 7.23 -4.09
N LYS A 96 4.06 8.14 -4.76
CA LYS A 96 3.14 7.75 -5.85
C LYS A 96 3.89 7.05 -6.99
N ILE A 97 5.06 7.55 -7.38
CA ILE A 97 5.92 6.89 -8.37
C ILE A 97 6.35 5.51 -7.88
N ILE A 98 6.83 5.39 -6.64
CA ILE A 98 7.26 4.09 -6.08
C ILE A 98 6.12 3.07 -6.13
N ILE A 99 4.89 3.45 -5.78
CA ILE A 99 3.71 2.57 -5.85
C ILE A 99 3.47 2.12 -7.30
N MET A 100 3.47 3.05 -8.25
CA MET A 100 3.26 2.73 -9.67
C MET A 100 4.37 1.80 -10.21
N MET A 101 5.62 2.06 -9.86
CA MET A 101 6.76 1.21 -10.23
C MET A 101 6.62 -0.18 -9.63
N MET A 102 6.22 -0.30 -8.36
CA MET A 102 6.08 -1.60 -7.70
C MET A 102 4.94 -2.43 -8.28
N ILE A 103 3.79 -1.81 -8.60
CA ILE A 103 2.70 -2.47 -9.32
C ILE A 103 3.19 -2.97 -10.67
N GLY A 104 3.85 -2.10 -11.45
CA GLY A 104 4.40 -2.46 -12.75
C GLY A 104 5.38 -3.64 -12.66
N LEU A 105 6.37 -3.55 -11.77
CA LEU A 105 7.39 -4.57 -11.56
C LEU A 105 6.77 -5.91 -11.16
N MET A 106 5.87 -5.93 -10.17
CA MET A 106 5.21 -7.16 -9.70
C MET A 106 4.33 -7.78 -10.79
N SER A 107 3.54 -6.96 -11.50
CA SER A 107 2.71 -7.44 -12.60
C SER A 107 3.56 -7.97 -13.75
N THR A 108 4.68 -7.33 -14.09
CA THR A 108 5.60 -7.81 -15.13
C THR A 108 6.26 -9.12 -14.74
N ILE A 109 6.77 -9.26 -13.51
CA ILE A 109 7.36 -10.52 -13.03
C ILE A 109 6.31 -11.64 -13.05
N SER A 110 5.12 -11.38 -12.54
CA SER A 110 4.03 -12.36 -12.50
C SER A 110 3.60 -12.78 -13.91
N ALA A 111 3.40 -11.82 -14.81
CA ALA A 111 3.05 -12.09 -16.21
C ALA A 111 4.15 -12.87 -16.93
N TYR A 112 5.43 -12.54 -16.70
CA TYR A 112 6.56 -13.26 -17.28
C TYR A 112 6.61 -14.70 -16.78
N PHE A 113 6.40 -14.93 -15.48
CA PHE A 113 6.40 -16.27 -14.91
C PHE A 113 5.26 -17.13 -15.47
N VAL A 114 4.04 -16.57 -15.54
CA VAL A 114 2.89 -17.24 -16.14
C VAL A 114 3.12 -17.53 -17.62
N TRP A 115 3.65 -16.57 -18.38
CA TRP A 115 3.98 -16.80 -19.78
C TRP A 115 5.06 -17.88 -19.96
N PHE A 116 6.10 -17.86 -19.12
CA PHE A 116 7.19 -18.82 -19.17
C PHE A 116 6.71 -20.25 -18.89
N VAL A 117 5.83 -20.43 -17.90
CA VAL A 117 5.31 -21.74 -17.50
C VAL A 117 4.17 -22.20 -18.42
N SER A 118 3.21 -21.32 -18.72
CA SER A 118 1.95 -21.69 -19.38
C SER A 118 1.93 -21.49 -20.89
N THR A 119 2.72 -20.57 -21.45
CA THR A 119 2.70 -20.26 -22.89
C THR A 119 3.93 -20.79 -23.61
N LYS A 120 5.13 -20.58 -23.08
CA LYS A 120 6.38 -20.97 -23.75
C LYS A 120 6.55 -22.50 -23.83
N GLY A 121 6.33 -23.21 -22.72
CA GLY A 121 6.59 -24.66 -22.64
C GLY A 121 8.04 -25.00 -23.00
N GLU A 122 8.25 -26.02 -23.83
CA GLU A 122 9.58 -26.44 -24.33
C GLU A 122 10.05 -25.67 -25.57
N GLY A 123 9.27 -24.69 -26.05
CA GLY A 123 9.58 -23.91 -27.24
C GLY A 123 10.77 -22.96 -27.09
N VAL A 124 11.34 -22.57 -28.23
CA VAL A 124 12.47 -21.62 -28.29
C VAL A 124 11.94 -20.19 -28.12
N LEU A 125 12.61 -19.39 -27.29
CA LEU A 125 12.17 -18.01 -26.95
C LEU A 125 11.93 -17.12 -28.17
N LEU A 126 12.76 -17.24 -29.20
CA LEU A 126 12.74 -16.39 -30.39
C LEU A 126 11.79 -16.89 -31.50
N ASN A 127 11.19 -18.07 -31.35
CA ASN A 127 10.28 -18.65 -32.34
C ASN A 127 8.89 -18.90 -31.73
N PRO A 128 7.95 -17.94 -31.85
CA PRO A 128 6.59 -18.07 -31.32
C PRO A 128 5.82 -19.30 -31.81
N SER A 129 6.11 -19.76 -33.04
CA SER A 129 5.50 -20.96 -33.62
C SER A 129 5.97 -22.27 -32.98
N SER A 130 7.06 -22.26 -32.21
CA SER A 130 7.59 -23.42 -31.50
C SER A 130 7.04 -23.58 -30.08
N TRP A 131 6.25 -22.61 -29.60
CA TRP A 131 5.70 -22.62 -28.26
C TRP A 131 4.59 -23.66 -28.15
N THR A 132 4.75 -24.55 -27.19
CA THR A 132 3.90 -25.73 -26.96
C THR A 132 3.13 -25.66 -25.64
N GLY A 133 3.15 -24.50 -24.96
CA GLY A 133 2.45 -24.30 -23.70
C GLY A 133 0.93 -24.45 -23.83
N ALA A 134 0.28 -24.79 -22.71
CA ALA A 134 -1.16 -25.00 -22.63
C ALA A 134 -1.99 -23.73 -22.95
N ASP A 135 -1.43 -22.54 -22.73
CA ASP A 135 -2.03 -21.25 -23.09
C ASP A 135 -1.41 -20.70 -24.38
N GLN A 136 -1.95 -21.15 -25.53
CA GLN A 136 -1.48 -20.81 -26.87
C GLN A 136 -1.55 -19.31 -27.20
N TYR A 137 -2.46 -18.56 -26.54
CA TYR A 137 -2.67 -17.13 -26.79
C TYR A 137 -2.09 -16.22 -25.69
N ALA A 138 -1.43 -16.80 -24.68
CA ALA A 138 -0.89 -16.08 -23.53
C ALA A 138 -1.94 -15.23 -22.77
N LEU A 139 -3.20 -15.64 -22.77
CA LEU A 139 -4.29 -14.88 -22.13
C LEU A 139 -4.02 -14.67 -20.63
N GLY A 140 -3.39 -15.63 -19.95
CA GLY A 140 -3.02 -15.50 -18.55
C GLY A 140 -2.04 -14.34 -18.30
N ALA A 141 -0.98 -14.24 -19.12
CA ALA A 141 0.00 -13.16 -18.98
C ALA A 141 -0.57 -11.80 -19.40
N ILE A 142 -1.37 -11.76 -20.48
CA ILE A 142 -2.01 -10.54 -20.98
C ILE A 142 -2.97 -9.96 -19.93
N THR A 143 -3.80 -10.80 -19.31
CA THR A 143 -4.73 -10.34 -18.27
C THR A 143 -4.00 -9.77 -17.05
N ILE A 144 -2.91 -10.38 -16.60
CA ILE A 144 -2.09 -9.87 -15.49
C ILE A 144 -1.51 -8.49 -15.82
N LEU A 145 -0.98 -8.29 -17.03
CA LEU A 145 -0.46 -6.99 -17.47
C LEU A 145 -1.58 -5.95 -17.57
N PHE A 146 -2.75 -6.34 -18.08
CA PHE A 146 -3.89 -5.43 -18.20
C PHE A 146 -4.41 -4.97 -16.82
N VAL A 147 -4.52 -5.89 -15.86
CA VAL A 147 -4.89 -5.58 -14.47
C VAL A 147 -3.83 -4.70 -13.81
N GLY A 148 -2.54 -5.01 -14.01
CA GLY A 148 -1.42 -4.20 -13.52
C GLY A 148 -1.45 -2.76 -14.05
N LEU A 149 -1.62 -2.60 -15.37
CA LEU A 149 -1.75 -1.31 -16.03
C LEU A 149 -2.97 -0.54 -15.53
N SER A 150 -4.12 -1.22 -15.41
CA SER A 150 -5.34 -0.62 -14.87
C SER A 150 -5.13 -0.10 -13.44
N GLY A 151 -4.38 -0.85 -12.61
CA GLY A 151 -3.99 -0.44 -11.27
C GLY A 151 -3.11 0.82 -11.27
N ILE A 152 -2.12 0.90 -12.16
CA ILE A 152 -1.25 2.09 -12.32
C ILE A 152 -2.07 3.31 -12.74
N LEU A 153 -2.96 3.16 -13.73
CA LEU A 153 -3.84 4.24 -14.19
C LEU A 153 -4.78 4.73 -13.09
N TYR A 154 -5.35 3.80 -12.32
CA TYR A 154 -6.19 4.13 -11.17
C TYR A 154 -5.42 4.97 -10.15
N VAL A 155 -4.23 4.53 -9.75
CA VAL A 155 -3.38 5.27 -8.80
C VAL A 155 -3.00 6.64 -9.37
N SER A 156 -2.67 6.70 -10.66
CA SER A 156 -2.32 7.94 -11.35
C SER A 156 -3.45 8.98 -11.31
N ILE A 157 -4.69 8.57 -11.58
CA ILE A 157 -5.85 9.48 -11.69
C ILE A 157 -6.45 9.80 -10.31
N ARG A 158 -6.56 8.82 -9.42
CA ARG A 158 -7.33 8.97 -8.16
C ARG A 158 -6.50 9.47 -6.97
N VAL A 159 -5.20 9.23 -6.95
CA VAL A 159 -4.37 9.60 -5.79
C VAL A 159 -3.91 11.06 -5.91
N LYS A 160 -4.42 11.90 -5.00
CA LYS A 160 -3.98 13.28 -4.84
C LYS A 160 -2.55 13.33 -4.30
N THR A 161 -1.67 13.99 -5.04
CA THR A 161 -0.29 14.23 -4.62
C THR A 161 -0.13 15.60 -4.00
N ARG A 162 0.82 15.72 -3.07
CA ARG A 162 1.37 17.00 -2.64
C ARG A 162 2.80 17.14 -3.15
N ASP A 163 3.19 18.36 -3.47
CA ASP A 163 4.59 18.70 -3.67
C ASP A 163 5.26 18.71 -2.30
N VAL A 164 6.39 18.00 -2.19
CA VAL A 164 7.23 18.09 -1.01
C VAL A 164 7.96 19.41 -1.14
N VAL A 165 7.53 20.43 -0.39
CA VAL A 165 8.35 21.63 -0.20
C VAL A 165 9.56 21.16 0.60
N THR A 166 10.66 20.93 -0.11
CA THR A 166 11.98 20.60 0.44
C THR A 166 12.55 21.76 1.22
#